data_AF-A0A955IBZ8-F1
#
_entry.id   AF-A0A955IBZ8-F1
#
_cell.length_a   1.000
_cell.length_b   1.000
_cell.length_c   1.000
_cell.angle_alpha   90.00
_cell.angle_beta   90.00
_cell.angle_gamma   90.00
#
_symmetry.space_group_name_H-M   'P 1'
#
loop_
_entity.id
_entity.type
_entity.pdbx_description
1 polymer ?
#
loop_
_entity_poly.entity_id
_entity_poly.type
_entity_poly.pdbx_seq_one_letter_code
_entity_poly.pdbx_strand_id
1 'polypeptide(L)'
;MGEHLRSSPIFCRAGMALLLSACAALSLGGCSKKPEKITVMQVKRDYAQKLVDGMEFGESGRIKAASFDDRTFILQTVTIDSDEQVMTAKSAEMIVDPATDTLRLRLHDVAGASTEGEGIAELKEMTTSAIKLGFDAIP
;
A
#
# COMPACT_ATOMS: atom_id res chain seq x y z
N MET A 1 59.96 -32.88 6.48
CA MET A 1 58.76 -33.20 5.67
C MET A 1 58.45 -31.95 4.88
N GLY A 2 58.54 -31.83 3.57
CA GLY A 2 58.85 -32.70 2.44
C GLY A 2 58.45 -31.82 1.23
N GLU A 3 59.43 -31.31 0.50
CA GLU A 3 59.66 -31.66 -0.91
C GLU A 3 58.80 -30.88 -1.94
N HIS A 4 59.53 -30.21 -2.85
CA HIS A 4 59.38 -30.25 -4.31
C HIS A 4 58.07 -29.76 -4.96
N LEU A 5 58.09 -28.64 -5.71
CA LEU A 5 58.53 -28.50 -7.12
C LEU A 5 57.53 -29.03 -8.16
N ARG A 6 57.09 -28.10 -9.03
CA ARG A 6 56.92 -28.19 -10.50
C ARG A 6 55.81 -29.12 -11.04
N SER A 7 54.85 -28.57 -11.79
CA SER A 7 54.88 -28.34 -13.26
C SER A 7 54.11 -29.44 -14.00
N SER A 8 52.84 -29.17 -14.37
CA SER A 8 52.35 -29.02 -15.76
C SER A 8 52.15 -30.37 -16.49
N PRO A 9 51.59 -30.49 -17.72
CA PRO A 9 50.91 -29.52 -18.60
C PRO A 9 49.64 -30.11 -19.32
N ILE A 10 49.15 -29.38 -20.34
CA ILE A 10 48.63 -29.87 -21.65
C ILE A 10 47.12 -29.68 -21.95
N PHE A 11 46.87 -28.59 -22.69
CA PHE A 11 46.05 -28.45 -23.90
C PHE A 11 44.62 -29.02 -23.97
N CYS A 12 43.67 -28.12 -24.23
CA CYS A 12 42.75 -28.34 -25.35
C CYS A 12 42.36 -27.01 -26.04
N ARG A 13 42.94 -26.84 -27.25
CA ARG A 13 42.41 -26.24 -28.48
C ARG A 13 41.52 -24.97 -28.45
N ALA A 14 42.12 -23.93 -29.02
CA ALA A 14 41.66 -23.21 -30.23
C ALA A 14 40.21 -22.72 -30.31
N GLY A 15 40.07 -21.39 -30.26
CA GLY A 15 38.88 -20.66 -30.71
C GLY A 15 39.24 -19.21 -30.99
N MET A 16 39.82 -18.97 -32.16
CA MET A 16 40.14 -17.67 -32.75
C MET A 16 38.86 -16.99 -33.25
N ALA A 17 38.53 -15.78 -32.78
CA ALA A 17 37.82 -14.78 -33.57
C ALA A 17 37.79 -13.41 -32.85
N LEU A 18 38.44 -12.44 -33.49
CA LEU A 18 38.19 -11.01 -33.31
C LEU A 18 36.70 -10.68 -33.55
N LEU A 19 36.17 -9.66 -32.90
CA LEU A 19 35.56 -8.48 -33.55
C LEU A 19 35.12 -7.45 -32.51
N LEU A 20 35.76 -6.27 -32.57
CA LEU A 20 35.15 -5.03 -32.10
C LEU A 20 33.84 -4.83 -32.84
N SER A 21 32.73 -4.71 -32.12
CA SER A 21 31.51 -4.11 -32.66
C SER A 21 30.94 -3.13 -31.64
N ALA A 22 31.18 -1.85 -31.91
CA ALA A 22 30.46 -0.75 -31.32
C ALA A 22 28.99 -0.80 -31.78
N CYS A 23 28.09 -1.18 -30.85
CA CYS A 23 26.65 -0.98 -30.92
C CYS A 23 26.22 -0.66 -29.47
N ALA A 24 25.45 0.38 -29.13
CA ALA A 24 24.76 1.38 -29.90
C ALA A 24 24.52 2.58 -28.98
N ALA A 25 24.67 3.80 -29.52
CA ALA A 25 23.91 4.93 -29.02
C ALA A 25 22.42 4.73 -29.36
N LEU A 26 21.55 5.38 -28.58
CA LEU A 26 20.07 5.38 -28.63
C LEU A 26 19.47 4.27 -27.74
N SER A 27 19.06 4.60 -26.53
CA SER A 27 17.83 5.37 -26.39
C SER A 27 17.78 6.17 -25.09
N LEU A 28 17.54 7.47 -25.25
CA LEU A 28 16.73 8.27 -24.33
C LEU A 28 15.33 7.64 -24.22
N GLY A 29 15.22 6.50 -23.56
CA GLY A 29 13.96 5.99 -23.04
C GLY A 29 13.90 6.46 -21.60
N GLY A 30 13.45 7.70 -21.38
CA GLY A 30 13.15 8.17 -20.04
C GLY A 30 12.38 7.06 -19.32
N CYS A 31 12.88 6.65 -18.16
CA CYS A 31 12.12 5.87 -17.20
C CYS A 31 10.98 6.75 -16.65
N SER A 32 10.14 7.28 -17.54
CA SER A 32 8.76 7.57 -17.23
C SER A 32 8.15 6.19 -17.01
N LYS A 33 8.34 5.65 -15.80
CA LYS A 33 7.36 4.73 -15.22
C LYS A 33 6.04 5.46 -15.43
N LYS A 34 5.29 5.05 -16.45
CA LYS A 34 3.91 5.51 -16.61
C LYS A 34 3.28 5.28 -15.25
N PRO A 35 2.59 6.27 -14.65
CA PRO A 35 1.90 6.05 -13.39
C PRO A 35 1.09 4.78 -13.59
N GLU A 36 1.39 3.77 -12.76
CA GLU A 36 0.68 2.51 -12.77
C GLU A 36 -0.76 2.89 -12.48
N LYS A 37 -1.62 2.81 -13.50
CA LYS A 37 -3.02 3.18 -13.37
C LYS A 37 -3.68 2.10 -12.54
N ILE A 38 -3.92 2.39 -11.27
CA ILE A 38 -4.56 1.48 -10.34
C ILE A 38 -6.06 1.77 -10.38
N THR A 39 -6.87 0.73 -10.61
CA THR A 39 -8.33 0.88 -10.60
C THR A 39 -8.84 1.14 -9.19
N VAL A 40 -9.94 1.87 -9.03
CA VAL A 40 -10.61 2.08 -7.73
C VAL A 40 -10.82 0.76 -6.98
N MET A 41 -11.16 -0.30 -7.71
CA MET A 41 -11.38 -1.63 -7.13
C MET A 41 -10.10 -2.25 -6.56
N GLN A 42 -8.96 -2.07 -7.23
CA GLN A 42 -7.66 -2.50 -6.70
C GLN A 42 -7.28 -1.67 -5.47
N VAL A 43 -7.47 -0.34 -5.51
CA VAL A 43 -7.24 0.54 -4.35
C VAL A 43 -8.04 0.06 -3.14
N LYS A 44 -9.33 -0.21 -3.33
CA LYS A 44 -10.19 -0.68 -2.25
C LYS A 44 -9.70 -2.01 -1.66
N ARG A 45 -9.29 -2.98 -2.48
CA ARG A 45 -8.76 -4.26 -1.96
C ARG A 45 -7.45 -4.06 -1.19
N ASP A 46 -6.53 -3.28 -1.74
CA ASP A 46 -5.22 -3.06 -1.14
C ASP A 46 -5.33 -2.32 0.20
N TYR A 47 -6.17 -1.30 0.25
CA TYR A 47 -6.40 -0.55 1.48
C TYR A 47 -7.29 -1.29 2.49
N ALA A 48 -8.24 -2.12 2.03
CA ALA A 48 -9.00 -2.97 2.93
C ALA A 48 -8.09 -3.90 3.73
N GLN A 49 -7.13 -4.56 3.06
CA GLN A 49 -6.20 -5.45 3.76
C GLN A 49 -5.35 -4.67 4.78
N LYS A 50 -4.82 -3.50 4.40
CA LYS A 50 -4.06 -2.64 5.33
C LYS A 50 -4.89 -2.19 6.53
N LEU A 51 -6.18 -1.91 6.33
CA LEU A 51 -7.10 -1.55 7.41
C LEU A 51 -7.40 -2.75 8.31
N VAL A 52 -7.47 -3.98 7.78
CA VAL A 52 -7.60 -5.19 8.63
C VAL A 52 -6.33 -5.41 9.46
N ASP A 53 -5.15 -5.18 8.89
CA ASP A 53 -3.87 -5.28 9.60
C ASP A 53 -3.66 -4.13 10.61
N GLY A 54 -4.38 -3.03 10.41
CA GLY A 54 -4.30 -1.80 11.19
C GLY A 54 -3.27 -0.83 10.61
N MET A 55 -3.73 0.35 10.19
CA MET A 55 -2.89 1.37 9.56
C MET A 55 -3.18 2.76 10.12
N GLU A 56 -2.17 3.64 10.04
CA GLU A 56 -2.35 5.07 10.31
C GLU A 56 -3.16 5.71 9.19
N PHE A 57 -4.19 6.48 9.56
CA PHE A 57 -5.13 7.10 8.65
C PHE A 57 -5.15 8.63 8.82
N GLY A 58 -4.03 9.27 8.50
CA GLY A 58 -3.87 10.72 8.63
C GLY A 58 -4.15 11.19 10.06
N GLU A 59 -4.93 12.26 10.18
CA GLU A 59 -5.30 12.86 11.47
C GLU A 59 -6.33 12.04 12.25
N SER A 60 -6.97 11.03 11.63
CA SER A 60 -7.93 10.17 12.33
C SER A 60 -7.26 9.17 13.27
N GLY A 61 -5.92 9.05 13.24
CA GLY A 61 -5.17 8.09 14.04
C GLY A 61 -5.13 6.70 13.41
N ARG A 62 -4.95 5.68 14.25
CA ARG A 62 -4.82 4.29 13.83
C ARG A 62 -6.19 3.67 13.62
N ILE A 63 -6.45 3.20 12.42
CA ILE A 63 -7.71 2.52 12.07
C ILE A 63 -7.46 1.04 11.86
N LYS A 64 -8.29 0.21 12.50
CA LYS A 64 -8.29 -1.26 12.35
C LYS A 64 -9.69 -1.81 12.13
N ALA A 65 -9.88 -2.63 11.10
CA ALA A 65 -11.09 -3.42 10.91
C ALA A 65 -10.91 -4.86 11.39
N ALA A 66 -11.97 -5.50 11.87
CA ALA A 66 -11.91 -6.92 12.23
C ALA A 66 -11.88 -7.82 10.98
N SER A 67 -12.62 -7.43 9.93
CA SER A 67 -12.66 -8.14 8.66
C SER A 67 -13.13 -7.25 7.51
N PHE A 68 -13.01 -7.78 6.28
CA PHE A 68 -13.44 -7.15 5.05
C PHE A 68 -14.23 -8.13 4.18
N ASP A 69 -15.34 -7.68 3.60
CA ASP A 69 -16.11 -8.43 2.59
C ASP A 69 -15.73 -7.97 1.18
N ASP A 70 -15.15 -8.86 0.39
CA ASP A 70 -14.64 -8.60 -0.95
C ASP A 70 -15.72 -8.45 -2.03
N ARG A 71 -16.95 -8.85 -1.72
CA ARG A 71 -18.11 -8.71 -2.61
C ARG A 71 -18.76 -7.36 -2.44
N THR A 72 -18.91 -6.91 -1.21
CA THR A 72 -19.60 -5.66 -0.86
C THR A 72 -18.66 -4.49 -0.64
N PHE A 73 -17.36 -4.74 -0.48
CA PHE A 73 -16.33 -3.77 -0.13
C PHE A 73 -16.55 -3.09 1.23
N ILE A 74 -17.24 -3.78 2.14
CA ILE A 74 -17.57 -3.27 3.47
C ILE A 74 -16.56 -3.83 4.49
N LEU A 75 -16.01 -2.94 5.31
CA LEU A 75 -15.23 -3.27 6.49
C LEU A 75 -16.17 -3.51 7.66
N GLN A 76 -15.91 -4.54 8.46
CA GLN A 76 -16.72 -4.90 9.63
C GLN A 76 -15.95 -4.63 10.90
N THR A 77 -16.66 -4.10 11.91
CA THR A 77 -16.12 -3.77 13.24
C THR A 77 -14.83 -2.96 13.14
N VAL A 78 -14.99 -1.67 12.88
CA VAL A 78 -13.86 -0.74 12.71
C VAL A 78 -13.58 -0.05 14.03
N THR A 79 -12.33 -0.06 14.47
CA THR A 79 -11.82 0.66 15.63
C THR A 79 -10.92 1.79 15.15
N ILE A 80 -11.07 2.96 15.77
CA ILE A 80 -10.23 4.13 15.56
C ILE A 80 -9.63 4.49 16.90
N ASP A 81 -8.31 4.51 16.96
CA ASP A 81 -7.53 4.75 18.17
C ASP A 81 -6.58 5.92 17.91
N SER A 82 -6.77 7.00 18.66
CA SER A 82 -5.88 8.16 18.69
C SER A 82 -5.63 8.58 20.13
N ASP A 83 -4.65 9.47 20.33
CA ASP A 83 -4.31 9.96 21.67
C ASP A 83 -5.48 10.72 22.36
N GLU A 84 -6.46 11.19 21.58
CA GLU A 84 -7.57 12.04 22.03
C GLU A 84 -8.91 11.30 22.13
N GLN A 85 -9.05 10.16 21.44
CA GLN A 85 -10.32 9.45 21.36
C GLN A 85 -10.15 7.99 20.97
N VAL A 86 -11.07 7.16 21.47
CA VAL A 86 -11.26 5.78 21.00
C VAL A 86 -12.69 5.62 20.51
N MET A 87 -12.83 5.21 19.26
CA MET A 87 -14.12 5.01 18.61
C MET A 87 -14.23 3.62 18.00
N THR A 88 -15.46 3.13 17.93
CA THR A 88 -15.82 1.89 17.24
C THR A 88 -16.99 2.16 16.30
N ALA A 89 -17.01 1.50 15.15
CA ALA A 89 -18.11 1.52 14.20
C ALA A 89 -18.47 0.09 13.83
N LYS A 90 -19.76 -0.20 13.63
CA LYS A 90 -20.17 -1.55 13.21
C LYS A 90 -19.67 -1.89 11.82
N SER A 91 -19.68 -0.92 10.91
CA SER A 91 -19.18 -1.10 9.55
C SER A 91 -18.60 0.18 8.97
N ALA A 92 -17.83 0.04 7.89
CA ALA A 92 -17.36 1.17 7.12
C ALA A 92 -17.32 0.88 5.61
N GLU A 93 -17.64 1.91 4.84
CA GLU A 93 -17.50 1.93 3.38
C GLU A 93 -16.27 2.74 2.98
N MET A 94 -15.46 2.19 2.06
CA MET A 94 -14.36 2.94 1.44
C MET A 94 -14.87 3.80 0.29
N ILE A 95 -14.64 5.10 0.40
CA ILE A 95 -14.95 6.10 -0.63
C ILE A 95 -13.62 6.56 -1.24
N VAL A 96 -13.36 6.08 -2.46
CA VAL A 96 -12.21 6.52 -3.26
C VAL A 96 -12.70 7.58 -4.23
N ASP A 97 -12.04 8.74 -4.24
CA ASP A 97 -12.28 9.82 -5.18
C ASP A 97 -11.08 9.95 -6.14
N PRO A 98 -11.22 9.44 -7.39
CA PRO A 98 -10.20 9.54 -8.43
C PRO A 98 -9.87 10.97 -8.87
N ALA A 99 -10.79 11.93 -8.69
CA ALA A 99 -10.56 13.30 -9.13
C ALA A 99 -9.64 14.06 -8.19
N THR A 100 -9.62 13.65 -6.92
CA THR A 100 -8.80 14.28 -5.87
C THR A 100 -7.69 13.37 -5.35
N ASP A 101 -7.58 12.15 -5.88
CA ASP A 101 -6.72 11.07 -5.40
C ASP A 101 -6.82 10.91 -3.89
N THR A 102 -8.06 10.80 -3.39
CA THR A 102 -8.31 10.64 -1.96
C THR A 102 -9.06 9.37 -1.60
N LEU A 103 -8.80 8.87 -0.39
CA LEU A 103 -9.57 7.85 0.27
C LEU A 103 -10.18 8.41 1.56
N ARG A 104 -11.45 8.12 1.78
CA ARG A 104 -12.20 8.38 3.02
C ARG A 104 -12.92 7.12 3.46
N LEU A 105 -13.21 7.01 4.74
CA LEU A 105 -14.08 5.99 5.29
C LEU A 105 -15.38 6.64 5.75
N ARG A 106 -16.51 6.12 5.25
CA ARG A 106 -17.83 6.40 5.84
C ARG A 106 -18.12 5.29 6.85
N LEU A 107 -18.23 5.68 8.11
CA LEU A 107 -18.41 4.81 9.26
C LEU A 107 -19.88 4.80 9.68
N HIS A 108 -20.42 3.63 10.01
CA HIS A 108 -21.81 3.45 10.39
C HIS A 108 -21.94 2.87 11.80
N ASP A 109 -22.98 3.32 12.51
CA ASP A 109 -23.28 2.95 13.90
C ASP A 109 -22.04 3.09 14.79
N VAL A 110 -21.60 4.34 14.95
CA VAL A 110 -20.38 4.71 15.64
C VAL A 110 -20.66 4.98 17.12
N ALA A 111 -19.82 4.44 17.98
CA ALA A 111 -19.79 4.74 19.40
C ALA A 111 -18.35 4.98 19.85
N GLY A 112 -18.11 6.02 20.63
CA GLY A 112 -16.76 6.34 21.09
C GLY A 112 -16.73 7.27 22.30
N ALA A 113 -15.56 7.36 22.91
CA ALA A 113 -15.27 8.27 24.01
C ALA A 113 -14.09 9.16 23.62
N SER A 114 -14.12 10.41 24.08
CA SER A 114 -13.05 11.39 23.92
C SER A 114 -12.50 11.76 25.28
N THR A 115 -11.21 12.11 25.33
CA THR A 115 -10.56 12.61 26.55
C THR A 115 -11.08 13.97 27.01
N GLU A 116 -11.71 14.74 26.12
CA GLU A 116 -12.23 16.09 26.43
C GLU A 116 -13.69 16.10 26.90
N GLY A 117 -14.42 15.00 26.69
CA GLY A 117 -15.85 14.88 27.02
C GLY A 117 -16.11 13.85 28.12
N GLU A 118 -17.14 14.10 28.92
CA GLU A 118 -17.64 13.08 29.86
C GLU A 118 -18.66 12.17 29.15
N GLY A 119 -18.29 10.91 28.93
CA GLY A 119 -19.21 9.85 28.48
C GLY A 119 -18.93 9.27 27.09
N ILE A 120 -19.87 8.43 26.63
CA ILE A 120 -19.85 7.80 25.31
C ILE A 120 -20.80 8.56 24.39
N ALA A 121 -20.30 8.98 23.23
CA ALA A 121 -21.11 9.54 22.16
C ALA A 121 -21.45 8.46 21.13
N GLU A 122 -22.71 8.47 20.67
CA GLU A 122 -23.18 7.60 19.60
C GLU A 122 -23.61 8.43 18.38
N LEU A 123 -23.16 8.02 17.21
CA LEU A 123 -23.48 8.65 15.93
C LEU A 123 -23.90 7.58 14.94
N LYS A 124 -25.00 7.84 14.23
CA LYS A 124 -25.47 6.91 13.20
C LYS A 124 -24.47 6.77 12.04
N GLU A 125 -23.85 7.88 11.65
CA GLU A 125 -22.87 7.92 10.57
C GLU A 125 -21.86 9.04 10.82
N MET A 126 -20.60 8.81 10.48
CA MET A 126 -19.57 9.85 10.36
C MET A 126 -18.63 9.53 9.18
N THR A 127 -17.88 10.52 8.71
CA THR A 127 -16.87 10.31 7.66
C THR A 127 -15.51 10.78 8.15
N THR A 128 -14.47 9.99 7.91
CA THR A 128 -13.10 10.36 8.28
C THR A 128 -12.57 11.51 7.43
N SER A 129 -11.51 12.16 7.91
CA SER A 129 -10.69 13.04 7.08
C SER A 129 -10.14 12.28 5.87
N ALA A 130 -9.89 12.99 4.78
CA ALA A 130 -9.37 12.39 3.56
C ALA A 130 -7.86 12.15 3.66
N ILE A 131 -7.40 10.99 3.18
CA ILE A 131 -5.96 10.73 2.97
C ILE A 131 -5.64 10.73 1.48
N LYS A 132 -4.41 11.12 1.13
CA LYS A 132 -3.92 11.12 -0.25
C LYS A 132 -3.48 9.72 -0.69
N LEU A 133 -3.97 9.29 -1.85
CA LEU A 133 -3.49 8.13 -2.57
C LEU A 133 -2.28 8.59 -3.37
N GLY A 134 -1.09 8.05 -3.10
CA GLY A 134 0.17 8.49 -3.74
C GLY A 134 0.30 8.10 -5.22
N PHE A 135 -0.82 7.97 -5.94
CA PHE A 135 -0.92 7.50 -7.32
C PHE A 135 -2.28 7.90 -7.91
N ASP A 136 -2.36 7.96 -9.24
CA ASP A 136 -3.59 8.30 -9.96
C ASP A 136 -4.55 7.09 -9.95
N ALA A 137 -5.65 7.18 -9.20
CA ALA A 137 -6.70 6.17 -9.28
C ALA A 137 -7.53 6.39 -10.55
N ILE A 138 -7.89 5.32 -11.25
CA ILE A 138 -8.83 5.39 -12.37
C ILE A 138 -10.15 4.66 -12.03
N PRO A 139 -11.30 5.14 -12.53
CA PRO A 139 -12.60 4.49 -12.33
C PRO A 139 -12.58 2.98 -12.65
#